data_AF-A0A976CD97-F1
#
_entry.id   AF-A0A976CD97-F1
#
_cell.length_a   1.000
_cell.length_b   1.000
_cell.length_c   1.000
_cell.angle_alpha   90.00
_cell.angle_beta   90.00
_cell.angle_gamma   90.00
#
_symmetry.space_group_name_H-M   'P 1'
#
loop_
_entity.id
_entity.type
_entity.pdbx_description
1 polymer ?
#
loop_
_entity_poly.entity_id
_entity_poly.type
_entity_poly.pdbx_seq_one_letter_code
_entity_poly.pdbx_strand_id
1 'polypeptide(L)'
;MKTKKILSFLIFCFLLQMGYAQKATYRIAKLKYSGGGDWYANKTSLPNLITFCNQNLQTNIHEEEDVVETTSPEIFSYPFIHLTGHGNIIFSESEASNLRKYLLSGGFLHIDDNYGLDKFIRKEMKKV
;
A
#
# COMPACT_ATOMS: atom_id res chain seq x y z
N MET A 1 -25.81 -43.72 17.83
CA MET A 1 -25.98 -42.36 18.39
C MET A 1 -24.65 -41.62 18.63
N LYS A 2 -23.62 -42.26 19.19
CA LYS A 2 -22.30 -41.63 19.45
C LYS A 2 -21.57 -41.15 18.18
N THR A 3 -21.58 -41.92 17.11
CA THR A 3 -20.93 -41.59 15.82
C THR A 3 -21.50 -40.34 15.16
N LYS A 4 -22.84 -40.14 15.20
CA LYS A 4 -23.48 -38.94 14.66
C LYS A 4 -23.11 -37.67 15.45
N LYS A 5 -22.97 -37.78 16.78
CA LYS A 5 -22.52 -36.66 17.63
C LYS A 5 -21.06 -36.28 17.37
N ILE A 6 -20.19 -37.25 17.17
CA ILE A 6 -18.79 -37.02 16.79
C ILE A 6 -18.71 -36.33 15.43
N LEU A 7 -19.49 -36.79 14.45
CA LEU A 7 -19.52 -36.18 13.12
C LEU A 7 -20.03 -34.73 13.16
N SER A 8 -21.12 -34.45 13.89
CA SER A 8 -21.60 -33.08 14.08
C SER A 8 -20.59 -32.18 14.79
N PHE A 9 -19.85 -32.71 15.77
CA PHE A 9 -18.79 -31.96 16.45
C PHE A 9 -17.63 -31.62 15.51
N LEU A 10 -17.20 -32.56 14.69
CA LEU A 10 -16.15 -32.34 13.68
C LEU A 10 -16.59 -31.31 12.63
N ILE A 11 -17.83 -31.38 12.16
CA ILE A 11 -18.40 -30.38 11.23
C ILE A 11 -18.44 -29.00 11.89
N PHE A 12 -18.84 -28.91 13.16
CA PHE A 12 -18.85 -27.65 13.91
C PHE A 12 -17.45 -27.06 14.10
N CYS A 13 -16.45 -27.89 14.43
CA CYS A 13 -15.05 -27.46 14.50
C CYS A 13 -14.51 -27.01 13.14
N PHE A 14 -14.90 -27.66 12.04
CA PHE A 14 -14.50 -27.27 10.69
C PHE A 14 -15.14 -25.93 10.27
N LEU A 15 -16.41 -25.70 10.61
CA LEU A 15 -17.10 -24.45 10.35
C LEU A 15 -16.51 -23.27 11.14
N LEU A 16 -16.02 -23.51 12.37
CA LEU A 16 -15.33 -22.51 13.17
C LEU A 16 -14.00 -22.04 12.56
N GLN A 17 -13.32 -22.89 11.76
CA GLN A 17 -12.07 -22.52 11.11
C GLN A 17 -12.24 -21.61 9.89
N MET A 18 -13.42 -21.60 9.23
CA MET A 18 -13.65 -20.74 8.07
C MET A 18 -13.74 -19.25 8.43
N GLY A 19 -14.03 -18.90 9.69
CA GLY A 19 -14.15 -17.52 10.15
C GLY A 19 -12.84 -16.75 10.33
N TYR A 20 -11.69 -17.44 10.32
CA TYR A 20 -10.38 -16.83 10.60
C TYR A 20 -9.50 -16.60 9.36
N ALA A 21 -9.89 -17.10 8.19
CA ALA A 21 -9.16 -16.87 6.95
C ALA A 21 -9.63 -15.59 6.26
N GLN A 22 -9.53 -14.44 6.93
CA GLN A 22 -9.80 -13.16 6.29
C GLN A 22 -8.63 -12.85 5.36
N LYS A 23 -8.78 -13.13 4.06
CA LYS A 23 -7.82 -12.66 3.06
C LYS A 23 -7.76 -11.14 3.13
N ALA A 24 -6.55 -10.58 3.09
CA ALA A 24 -6.36 -9.13 3.04
C ALA A 24 -7.24 -8.52 1.93
N THR A 25 -8.01 -7.49 2.26
CA THR A 25 -8.97 -6.87 1.33
C THR A 25 -8.32 -5.86 0.41
N TYR A 26 -7.19 -5.28 0.81
CA TYR A 26 -6.44 -4.33 0.01
C TYR A 26 -4.96 -4.30 0.44
N ARG A 27 -4.13 -3.90 -0.52
CA ARG A 27 -2.68 -3.69 -0.34
C ARG A 27 -2.39 -2.21 -0.50
N ILE A 28 -1.31 -1.74 0.09
CA ILE A 28 -0.79 -0.38 -0.13
C ILE A 28 0.63 -0.51 -0.66
N ALA A 29 1.10 0.46 -1.44
CA ALA A 29 2.40 0.37 -2.10
C ALA A 29 3.29 1.60 -1.88
N LYS A 30 4.59 1.37 -1.88
CA LYS A 30 5.63 2.39 -1.98
C LYS A 30 5.90 2.70 -3.45
N LEU A 31 5.93 3.98 -3.79
CA LEU A 31 6.19 4.44 -5.15
C LEU A 31 7.68 4.38 -5.46
N LYS A 32 8.05 3.59 -6.46
CA LYS A 32 9.38 3.59 -7.07
C LYS A 32 9.38 4.55 -8.27
N TYR A 33 10.09 5.65 -8.12
CA TYR A 33 10.33 6.63 -9.17
C TYR A 33 11.76 6.51 -9.70
N SER A 34 11.97 6.91 -10.95
CA SER A 34 13.25 6.67 -11.65
C SER A 34 14.29 7.78 -11.42
N GLY A 35 13.85 9.01 -11.14
CA GLY A 35 14.73 10.19 -11.11
C GLY A 35 15.10 10.66 -9.70
N GLY A 36 16.38 10.54 -9.36
CA GLY A 36 16.97 11.10 -8.14
C GLY A 36 16.61 10.34 -6.85
N GLY A 37 17.06 10.87 -5.70
CA GLY A 37 16.74 10.42 -4.34
C GLY A 37 16.85 8.91 -4.08
N ASP A 38 16.23 8.48 -3.00
CA ASP A 38 16.20 7.11 -2.50
C ASP A 38 14.76 6.72 -2.12
N TRP A 39 13.99 6.32 -3.12
CA TRP A 39 12.60 5.87 -2.97
C TRP A 39 12.43 4.73 -1.93
N TYR A 40 13.50 4.01 -1.61
CA TYR A 40 13.55 2.90 -0.65
C TYR A 40 13.85 3.33 0.80
N ALA A 41 13.84 4.64 1.10
CA ALA A 41 13.97 5.16 2.46
C ALA A 41 12.84 4.64 3.37
N ASN A 42 13.02 4.88 4.68
CA ASN A 42 11.98 4.67 5.70
C ASN A 42 11.37 3.26 5.68
N LYS A 43 12.22 2.23 5.72
CA LYS A 43 11.83 0.82 5.56
C LYS A 43 10.74 0.36 6.53
N THR A 44 10.71 0.88 7.75
CA THR A 44 9.74 0.46 8.77
C THR A 44 8.45 1.29 8.78
N SER A 45 8.38 2.43 8.08
CA SER A 45 7.24 3.35 8.20
C SER A 45 5.92 2.73 7.74
N LEU A 46 5.92 2.07 6.58
CA LEU A 46 4.71 1.41 6.06
C LEU A 46 4.32 0.16 6.85
N PRO A 47 5.24 -0.77 7.16
CA PRO A 47 4.94 -1.90 8.04
C PRO A 47 4.35 -1.46 9.39
N ASN A 48 4.90 -0.40 9.99
CA ASN A 48 4.40 0.13 11.26
C ASN A 48 3.00 0.75 11.10
N LEU A 49 2.76 1.50 10.03
CA LEU A 49 1.44 2.08 9.75
C LEU A 49 0.39 1.00 9.50
N ILE A 50 0.71 -0.01 8.70
CA ILE A 50 -0.15 -1.16 8.43
C ILE A 50 -0.53 -1.86 9.73
N THR A 51 0.48 -2.19 10.55
CA THR A 51 0.30 -2.84 11.86
C THR A 51 -0.61 -2.00 12.75
N PHE A 52 -0.33 -0.70 12.86
CA PHE A 52 -1.11 0.22 13.68
C PHE A 52 -2.57 0.31 13.22
N CYS A 53 -2.82 0.47 11.92
CA CYS A 53 -4.17 0.56 11.37
C CYS A 53 -4.95 -0.75 11.57
N ASN A 54 -4.34 -1.90 11.29
CA ASN A 54 -4.99 -3.19 11.48
C ASN A 54 -5.34 -3.44 12.97
N GLN A 55 -4.48 -3.02 13.90
CA GLN A 55 -4.71 -3.17 15.34
C GLN A 55 -5.74 -2.19 15.91
N ASN A 56 -5.70 -0.92 15.49
CA ASN A 56 -6.45 0.16 16.16
C ASN A 56 -7.72 0.57 15.40
N LEU A 57 -7.76 0.35 14.08
CA LEU A 57 -8.87 0.74 13.21
C LEU A 57 -9.62 -0.45 12.63
N GLN A 58 -9.22 -1.68 12.99
CA GLN A 58 -9.79 -2.93 12.47
C GLN A 58 -9.78 -2.98 10.93
N THR A 59 -8.76 -2.39 10.31
CA THR A 59 -8.52 -2.54 8.87
C THR A 59 -8.05 -3.96 8.55
N ASN A 60 -8.11 -4.32 7.27
CA ASN A 60 -7.63 -5.60 6.76
C ASN A 60 -6.63 -5.36 5.61
N ILE A 61 -5.63 -4.52 5.90
CA ILE A 61 -4.52 -4.22 5.00
C ILE A 61 -3.55 -5.41 5.03
N HIS A 62 -3.03 -5.81 3.88
CA HIS A 62 -2.00 -6.83 3.81
C HIS A 62 -0.77 -6.43 4.65
N GLU A 63 -0.20 -7.37 5.40
CA GLU A 63 0.88 -7.12 6.38
C GLU A 63 2.14 -6.51 5.75
N GLU A 64 2.46 -6.95 4.52
CA GLU A 64 3.59 -6.44 3.75
C GLU A 64 3.14 -5.37 2.75
N GLU A 65 3.90 -4.29 2.64
CA GLU A 65 3.75 -3.31 1.57
C GLU A 65 4.26 -3.86 0.23
N ASP A 66 3.65 -3.37 -0.85
CA ASP A 66 4.18 -3.59 -2.19
C ASP A 66 5.11 -2.45 -2.61
N VAL A 67 5.85 -2.67 -3.69
CA VAL A 67 6.56 -1.62 -4.41
C VAL A 67 5.97 -1.54 -5.81
N VAL A 68 5.59 -0.35 -6.24
CA VAL A 68 5.04 -0.13 -7.58
C VAL A 68 5.82 0.94 -8.32
N GLU A 69 6.17 0.66 -9.57
CA GLU A 69 6.82 1.64 -10.44
C GLU A 69 5.82 2.70 -10.90
N THR A 70 6.26 3.95 -11.00
CA THR A 70 5.38 5.08 -11.31
C THR A 70 4.72 4.96 -12.69
N THR A 71 5.34 4.26 -13.64
CA THR A 71 4.78 3.97 -14.98
C THR A 71 3.97 2.67 -15.05
N SER A 72 3.97 1.85 -13.99
CA SER A 72 3.28 0.57 -13.99
C SER A 72 1.76 0.78 -14.01
N PRO A 73 1.00 0.04 -14.85
CA PRO A 73 -0.46 0.02 -14.77
C PRO A 73 -0.96 -0.63 -13.47
N GLU A 74 -0.11 -1.33 -12.72
CA GLU A 74 -0.51 -1.90 -11.43
C GLU A 74 -0.75 -0.83 -10.37
N ILE A 75 -0.30 0.42 -10.57
CA ILE A 75 -0.54 1.53 -9.64
C ILE A 75 -2.04 1.72 -9.35
N PHE A 76 -2.91 1.41 -10.33
CA PHE A 76 -4.36 1.51 -10.21
C PHE A 76 -4.99 0.41 -9.34
N SER A 77 -4.23 -0.60 -8.93
CA SER A 77 -4.68 -1.63 -7.98
C SER A 77 -4.54 -1.22 -6.51
N TYR A 78 -3.88 -0.09 -6.24
CA TYR A 78 -3.58 0.38 -4.89
C TYR A 78 -4.41 1.61 -4.53
N PRO A 79 -5.27 1.55 -3.49
CA PRO A 79 -6.01 2.73 -3.04
C PRO A 79 -5.10 3.78 -2.39
N PHE A 80 -3.90 3.39 -1.95
CA PHE A 80 -2.95 4.24 -1.24
C PHE A 80 -1.53 3.97 -1.74
N ILE A 81 -0.87 5.04 -2.17
CA ILE A 81 0.54 5.04 -2.56
C ILE A 81 1.32 5.94 -1.61
N HIS A 82 2.44 5.44 -1.11
CA HIS A 82 3.40 6.18 -0.30
C HIS A 82 4.62 6.57 -1.12
N LEU A 83 5.02 7.83 -1.02
CA LEU A 83 6.23 8.38 -1.62
C LEU A 83 7.10 8.95 -0.51
N THR A 84 8.36 8.54 -0.48
CA THR A 84 9.41 9.09 0.40
C THR A 84 10.71 9.20 -0.40
N GLY A 85 11.70 9.90 0.15
CA GLY A 85 13.03 10.04 -0.41
C GLY A 85 13.74 11.30 0.08
N HIS A 86 15.03 11.41 -0.23
CA HIS A 86 15.89 12.53 0.16
C HIS A 86 16.21 13.43 -1.02
N GLY A 87 16.00 14.73 -0.85
CA GLY A 87 16.39 15.75 -1.82
C GLY A 87 15.68 15.62 -3.17
N ASN A 88 16.47 15.46 -4.25
CA ASN A 88 15.99 15.63 -5.61
C ASN A 88 15.15 14.43 -6.07
N ILE A 89 13.87 14.67 -6.37
CA ILE A 89 12.98 13.75 -7.09
C ILE A 89 12.67 14.36 -8.46
N ILE A 90 12.67 13.53 -9.49
CA ILE A 90 12.35 13.92 -10.86
C ILE A 90 11.44 12.87 -11.48
N PHE A 91 10.28 13.31 -11.97
CA PHE A 91 9.42 12.54 -12.85
C PHE A 91 9.73 12.87 -14.31
N SER A 92 9.84 11.83 -15.11
CA SER A 92 9.65 11.91 -16.55
C SER A 92 8.20 12.28 -16.90
N GLU A 93 7.96 12.71 -18.14
CA GLU A 93 6.61 13.06 -18.61
C GLU A 93 5.64 11.87 -18.52
N SER A 94 6.12 10.65 -18.78
CA SER A 94 5.31 9.44 -18.67
C SER A 94 4.96 9.11 -17.23
N GLU A 95 5.91 9.24 -16.30
CA GLU A 95 5.69 9.07 -14.85
C GLU A 95 4.67 10.09 -14.33
N ALA A 96 4.88 11.39 -14.64
CA ALA A 96 3.97 12.45 -14.20
C ALA A 96 2.56 12.27 -14.77
N SER A 97 2.45 11.93 -16.06
CA SER A 97 1.17 11.65 -16.71
C SER A 97 0.45 10.43 -16.10
N ASN A 98 1.18 9.34 -15.79
CA ASN A 98 0.56 8.16 -15.19
C ASN A 98 0.12 8.43 -13.74
N LEU A 99 0.94 9.12 -12.95
CA LEU A 99 0.61 9.53 -11.58
C LEU A 99 -0.60 10.48 -11.56
N ARG A 100 -0.70 11.40 -12.53
CA ARG A 100 -1.89 12.25 -12.70
C ARG A 100 -3.14 11.42 -12.93
N LYS A 101 -3.08 10.44 -13.84
CA LYS A 101 -4.22 9.55 -14.12
C LYS A 101 -4.62 8.74 -12.89
N TYR A 102 -3.65 8.28 -12.11
CA TYR A 102 -3.90 7.58 -10.84
C TYR A 102 -4.69 8.47 -9.86
N LEU A 103 -4.23 9.69 -9.63
CA LEU A 103 -4.88 10.65 -8.72
C LEU A 103 -6.28 11.05 -9.21
N LEU A 104 -6.44 11.34 -10.50
CA LEU A 104 -7.74 11.69 -11.10
C LEU A 104 -8.74 10.52 -11.07
N SER A 105 -8.24 9.28 -11.05
CA SER A 105 -9.06 8.07 -10.89
C SER A 105 -9.46 7.78 -9.44
N GLY A 106 -9.13 8.67 -8.50
CA GLY A 106 -9.47 8.53 -7.08
C GLY A 106 -8.38 7.90 -6.21
N GLY A 107 -7.18 7.69 -6.77
CA GLY A 107 -6.01 7.23 -6.00
C GLY A 107 -5.55 8.26 -4.97
N PHE A 108 -4.93 7.79 -3.88
CA PHE A 108 -4.39 8.64 -2.83
C PHE A 108 -2.86 8.55 -2.77
N LEU A 109 -2.19 9.70 -2.76
CA LEU A 109 -0.73 9.80 -2.67
C LEU A 109 -0.34 10.47 -1.35
N HIS A 110 0.34 9.73 -0.49
CA HIS A 110 0.97 10.24 0.72
C HIS A 110 2.45 10.53 0.48
N ILE A 111 2.87 11.78 0.63
CA ILE A 111 4.28 12.20 0.47
C ILE A 111 4.87 12.47 1.86
N ASP A 112 5.89 11.70 2.23
CA ASP A 112 6.62 11.82 3.48
C ASP A 112 7.98 12.51 3.24
N ASP A 113 8.05 13.77 3.65
CA ASP A 113 9.30 14.53 3.70
C ASP A 113 10.02 14.28 5.02
N ASN A 114 10.86 13.25 5.03
CA ASN A 114 11.74 12.94 6.16
C ASN A 114 13.05 13.76 6.14
N TYR A 115 13.47 14.28 4.98
CA TYR A 115 14.77 14.96 4.84
C TYR A 115 14.88 15.85 3.58
N GLY A 116 14.13 16.95 3.54
CA GLY A 116 14.30 18.02 2.55
C GLY A 116 13.77 17.69 1.15
N LEU A 117 12.72 16.89 1.06
CA LEU A 117 12.00 16.54 -0.16
C LEU A 117 11.07 17.67 -0.63
N ASP A 118 10.46 18.46 0.28
CA ASP A 118 9.37 19.40 0.02
C ASP A 118 9.59 20.30 -1.20
N LYS A 119 10.76 20.94 -1.29
CA LYS A 119 11.09 21.85 -2.39
C LYS A 119 11.10 21.16 -3.75
N PHE A 120 11.58 19.92 -3.81
CA PHE A 120 11.75 19.17 -5.06
C PHE A 120 10.42 18.55 -5.48
N ILE A 121 9.73 17.89 -4.56
CA ILE A 121 8.45 17.24 -4.87
C ILE A 121 7.38 18.26 -5.28
N ARG A 122 7.33 19.46 -4.67
CA ARG A 122 6.37 20.50 -5.08
C ARG A 122 6.55 20.95 -6.52
N LYS A 123 7.78 20.93 -7.06
CA LYS A 123 8.02 21.25 -8.47
C LYS A 123 7.50 20.13 -9.37
N GLU A 124 7.77 18.88 -9.00
CA GLU A 124 7.34 17.73 -9.78
C GLU A 124 5.82 17.53 -9.76
N MET A 125 5.17 17.81 -8.62
CA MET A 125 3.72 17.76 -8.51
C MET A 125 2.98 18.83 -9.35
N LYS A 126 3.68 19.85 -9.87
CA LYS A 126 3.09 20.76 -10.88
C LYS A 126 3.00 20.12 -12.27
N LYS A 127 3.76 19.06 -12.53
CA LYS A 127 3.69 18.27 -13.77
C LYS A 127 2.57 17.24 -13.72
N VAL A 128 2.18 16.82 -12.51
CA VAL A 128 1.07 15.91 -12.17
C VAL A 128 -0.24 16.70 -12.12
#